data_AF-A0A6A6B4W7-F1
#
_entry.id   AF-A0A6A6B4W7-F1
#
_cell.length_a   1.000
_cell.length_b   1.000
_cell.length_c   1.000
_cell.angle_alpha   90.00
_cell.angle_beta   90.00
_cell.angle_gamma   90.00
#
_symmetry.space_group_name_H-M   'P 1'
#
loop_
_entity.id
_entity.type
_entity.pdbx_description
1 polymer ?
#
loop_
_entity_poly.entity_id
_entity_poly.type
_entity_poly.pdbx_seq_one_letter_code
_entity_poly.pdbx_strand_id
1 'polypeptide(L)'
;MREALLPKDLGDTFISAYFNIIHPQIPVLVYSEIQKHWSKLWEPPDRNDRGAAQRALVLMVLAIGAQVTKLQKTGEAECFTKWAEYFCDRAQLPPAHLQEPTLEAVHYYLLKAMYYFQGMRYGDGYIYIGYAARSAHSSGIHTSQVTAGSNAGMNRLRLTFWSIFSLEKLNALFSGRPSSLIESQVDAEYPIDLTVTGECPVWLRPLVFNAYTRASAEIGKIVDKVLNGIYPMGEKQSGQPVAYYDELLESLVVTLPRYLSFQDSEAPLGESWQEIQRLYLGIEFYLTRVLIHRPALISAAVFGYDDDPHKTAALQKSIDTACSSATSLVKLVSEACHKRAPGIIQDGGVAFYLISACVTLLYDVLDPKTLPDRAKATFEVVESGIQCLDKMAHVGPTTGKALSLEIMKVAKGALCSGSEDVGLGGDFTEIFPWLNDITFERIDLYQEDQMHSMLESGVISNLSDWLSESQSNIQPFNSIQSTGDPNIWGNELDEIGLPSTF
;
A
#
# COMPACT_ATOMS: atom_id res chain seq x y z
N MET A 1 25.47 27.24 -4.14
CA MET A 1 24.33 26.49 -4.71
C MET A 1 23.12 27.39 -4.56
N ARG A 2 22.50 27.89 -5.63
CA ARG A 2 21.29 28.73 -5.51
C ARG A 2 20.16 27.84 -5.01
N GLU A 3 19.50 28.20 -3.92
CA GLU A 3 18.29 27.50 -3.50
C GLU A 3 17.26 27.62 -4.63
N ALA A 4 16.82 26.50 -5.18
CA ALA A 4 15.76 26.50 -6.19
C ALA A 4 14.47 26.96 -5.50
N LEU A 5 13.91 28.08 -5.96
CA LEU A 5 12.63 28.58 -5.45
C LEU A 5 11.52 27.88 -6.25
N LEU A 6 10.74 27.02 -5.60
CA LEU A 6 9.54 26.44 -6.20
C LEU A 6 8.54 27.57 -6.50
N PRO A 7 7.99 27.71 -7.71
CA PRO A 7 6.88 28.64 -7.95
C PRO A 7 5.69 28.33 -7.04
N LYS A 8 5.04 29.35 -6.46
CA LYS A 8 3.93 29.15 -5.51
C LYS A 8 2.78 28.34 -6.12
N ASP A 9 2.39 28.67 -7.35
CA ASP A 9 1.32 27.97 -8.08
C ASP A 9 1.63 26.48 -8.30
N LEU A 10 2.92 26.14 -8.48
CA LEU A 10 3.34 24.75 -8.60
C LEU A 10 3.25 24.02 -7.25
N GLY A 11 3.58 24.69 -6.15
CA GLY A 11 3.35 24.17 -4.80
C GLY A 11 1.86 23.95 -4.51
N ASP A 12 1.00 24.89 -4.88
CA ASP A 12 -0.46 24.75 -4.74
C ASP A 12 -1.00 23.57 -5.58
N THR A 13 -0.41 23.33 -6.76
CA THR A 13 -0.71 22.16 -7.59
C THR A 13 -0.33 20.86 -6.90
N PHE A 14 0.86 20.78 -6.31
CA PHE A 14 1.32 19.59 -5.57
C PHE A 14 0.45 19.31 -4.34
N ILE A 15 0.11 20.35 -3.56
CA ILE A 15 -0.80 20.21 -2.41
C ILE A 15 -2.17 19.69 -2.89
N SER A 16 -2.70 20.25 -3.96
CA SER A 16 -3.99 19.82 -4.53
C SER A 16 -3.95 18.36 -5.00
N ALA A 17 -2.86 17.92 -5.64
CA ALA A 17 -2.67 16.54 -6.06
C ALA A 17 -2.64 15.57 -4.87
N TYR A 18 -1.92 15.92 -3.78
CA TYR A 18 -1.91 15.15 -2.54
C TYR A 18 -3.33 14.95 -1.97
N PHE A 19 -4.11 16.05 -1.84
CA PHE A 19 -5.46 15.96 -1.27
C PHE A 19 -6.46 15.25 -2.17
N ASN A 20 -6.21 15.22 -3.47
CA ASN A 20 -7.08 14.52 -4.42
C ASN A 20 -6.78 13.03 -4.50
N ILE A 21 -5.51 12.59 -4.39
CA ILE A 21 -5.11 11.20 -4.64
C ILE A 21 -4.77 10.44 -3.35
N ILE A 22 -4.02 11.06 -2.43
CA ILE A 22 -3.42 10.37 -1.27
C ILE A 22 -4.25 10.54 -0.01
N HIS A 23 -4.77 11.75 0.23
CA HIS A 23 -5.59 12.02 1.42
C HIS A 23 -6.82 11.11 1.56
N PRO A 24 -7.54 10.71 0.49
CA PRO A 24 -8.63 9.75 0.63
C PRO A 24 -8.20 8.37 1.16
N GLN A 25 -6.93 7.99 0.96
CA GLN A 25 -6.33 6.74 1.45
C GLN A 25 -5.90 6.85 2.92
N ILE A 26 -5.43 8.04 3.33
CA ILE A 26 -4.98 8.34 4.70
C ILE A 26 -5.54 9.69 5.17
N PRO A 27 -6.83 9.76 5.56
CA PRO A 27 -7.49 11.02 5.86
C PRO A 27 -7.11 11.55 7.26
N VAL A 28 -5.87 12.02 7.41
CA VAL A 28 -5.31 12.44 8.71
C VAL A 28 -4.98 13.94 8.79
N LEU A 29 -4.85 14.61 7.63
CA LEU A 29 -4.47 16.03 7.53
C LEU A 29 -5.69 16.91 7.27
N VAL A 30 -5.70 18.11 7.84
CA VAL A 30 -6.71 19.14 7.59
C VAL A 30 -6.19 20.12 6.54
N TYR A 31 -6.93 20.30 5.44
CA TYR A 31 -6.49 21.13 4.31
C TYR A 31 -6.16 22.57 4.70
N SER A 32 -6.99 23.22 5.51
CA SER A 32 -6.78 24.60 5.95
C SER A 32 -5.53 24.76 6.83
N GLU A 33 -5.19 23.76 7.65
CA GLU A 33 -3.93 23.75 8.43
C GLU A 33 -2.73 23.72 7.49
N ILE A 34 -2.74 22.82 6.49
CA ILE A 34 -1.65 22.72 5.50
C ILE A 34 -1.52 24.00 4.68
N GLN A 35 -2.63 24.60 4.25
CA GLN A 35 -2.62 25.88 3.52
C GLN A 35 -2.07 27.04 4.37
N LYS A 36 -2.44 27.11 5.65
CA LYS A 36 -1.90 28.08 6.61
C LYS A 36 -0.38 27.91 6.77
N HIS A 37 0.08 26.68 6.98
CA HIS A 37 1.50 26.39 7.12
C HIS A 37 2.27 26.66 5.82
N TRP A 38 1.69 26.33 4.66
CA TRP A 38 2.25 26.64 3.35
C TRP A 38 2.41 28.14 3.15
N SER A 39 1.37 28.93 3.46
CA SER A 39 1.41 30.40 3.37
C SER A 39 2.50 31.00 4.26
N LYS A 40 2.67 30.45 5.47
CA LYS A 40 3.72 30.87 6.40
C LYS A 40 5.14 30.66 5.86
N LEU A 41 5.37 29.67 4.98
CA LEU A 41 6.71 29.47 4.36
C LEU A 41 7.12 30.59 3.41
N TRP A 42 6.17 31.43 2.98
CA TRP A 42 6.41 32.60 2.14
C TRP A 42 6.63 33.89 2.95
N GLU A 43 6.47 33.81 4.28
CA GLU A 43 6.72 34.93 5.19
C GLU A 43 8.20 34.93 5.65
N PRO A 44 8.75 36.09 6.05
CA PRO A 44 10.10 36.15 6.61
C PRO A 44 10.26 35.22 7.83
N PRO A 45 11.40 34.51 7.98
CA PRO A 45 11.61 33.61 9.11
C PRO A 45 11.52 34.35 10.45
N ASP A 46 10.68 33.85 11.35
CA ASP A 46 10.62 34.32 12.73
C ASP A 46 11.74 33.66 13.56
N ARG A 47 12.42 34.46 14.39
CA ARG A 47 13.48 33.98 15.30
C ARG A 47 12.96 32.97 16.32
N ASN A 48 11.66 32.98 16.62
CA ASN A 48 11.01 32.05 17.55
C ASN A 48 10.23 30.92 16.85
N ASP A 49 10.44 30.67 15.55
CA ASP A 49 9.65 29.67 14.82
C ASP A 49 9.92 28.24 15.32
N ARG A 50 9.03 27.76 16.20
CA ARG A 50 8.96 26.35 16.64
C ARG A 50 8.24 25.46 15.63
N GLY A 51 7.88 25.98 14.45
CA GLY A 51 7.08 25.32 13.43
C GLY A 51 7.77 24.22 12.63
N ALA A 52 8.81 23.56 13.17
CA ALA A 52 9.62 22.59 12.43
C ALA A 52 8.79 21.38 11.96
N ALA A 53 7.90 20.87 12.82
CA ALA A 53 7.00 19.77 12.47
C ALA A 53 5.98 20.19 11.40
N GLN A 54 5.37 21.37 11.53
CA GLN A 54 4.42 21.91 10.56
C GLN A 54 5.09 22.13 9.20
N ARG A 55 6.32 22.65 9.18
CA ARG A 55 7.14 22.77 7.98
C ARG A 55 7.44 21.40 7.37
N ALA A 56 7.84 20.43 8.18
CA ALA A 56 8.10 19.07 7.70
C ALA A 56 6.85 18.42 7.09
N LEU A 57 5.67 18.63 7.67
CA LEU A 57 4.39 18.16 7.10
C LEU A 57 4.12 18.78 5.73
N VAL A 58 4.26 20.11 5.58
CA VAL A 58 4.08 20.77 4.28
C VAL A 58 5.07 20.26 3.26
N LEU A 59 6.35 20.10 3.63
CA LEU A 59 7.35 19.54 2.73
C LEU A 59 7.03 18.10 2.32
N MET A 60 6.54 17.26 3.24
CA MET A 60 6.10 15.91 2.88
C MET A 60 4.86 15.91 1.96
N VAL A 61 3.89 16.80 2.20
CA VAL A 61 2.73 16.98 1.31
C VAL A 61 3.18 17.41 -0.09
N LEU A 62 4.14 18.33 -0.18
CA LEU A 62 4.73 18.74 -1.46
C LEU A 62 5.51 17.60 -2.12
N ALA A 63 6.27 16.81 -1.35
CA ALA A 63 7.06 15.70 -1.85
C ALA A 63 6.18 14.62 -2.50
N ILE A 64 5.14 14.19 -1.78
CA ILE A 64 4.18 13.20 -2.27
C ILE A 64 3.35 13.81 -3.40
N GLY A 65 2.89 15.05 -3.22
CA GLY A 65 2.13 15.80 -4.23
C GLY A 65 2.86 15.86 -5.58
N ALA A 66 4.18 16.08 -5.57
CA ALA A 66 4.99 16.04 -6.77
C ALA A 66 5.00 14.65 -7.45
N GLN A 67 4.99 13.55 -6.69
CA GLN A 67 4.93 12.18 -7.25
C GLN A 67 3.59 11.86 -7.90
N VAL A 68 2.48 12.40 -7.37
CA VAL A 68 1.13 12.09 -7.83
C VAL A 68 0.51 13.18 -8.72
N THR A 69 1.28 14.21 -9.07
CA THR A 69 0.79 15.29 -9.93
C THR A 69 0.71 14.81 -11.38
N LYS A 70 -0.44 15.06 -12.01
CA LYS A 70 -0.64 14.73 -13.42
C LYS A 70 0.35 15.48 -14.31
N LEU A 71 1.09 14.72 -15.10
CA LEU A 71 1.98 15.24 -16.13
C LEU A 71 1.20 15.76 -17.34
N GLN A 72 1.57 16.94 -17.83
CA GLN A 72 1.00 17.59 -19.00
C GLN A 72 1.99 17.68 -20.16
N LYS A 73 3.29 17.73 -19.87
CA LYS A 73 4.36 17.93 -20.86
C LYS A 73 5.48 16.91 -20.70
N THR A 74 6.15 16.61 -21.81
CA THR A 74 7.39 15.82 -21.83
C THR A 74 8.48 16.54 -21.01
N GLY A 75 9.13 15.80 -20.11
CA GLY A 75 10.17 16.32 -19.19
C GLY A 75 9.67 16.78 -17.81
N GLU A 76 8.35 16.90 -17.60
CA GLU A 76 7.81 17.21 -16.26
C GLU A 76 8.05 16.07 -15.26
N ALA A 77 8.06 14.81 -15.73
CA ALA A 77 8.29 13.64 -14.90
C ALA A 77 9.61 13.75 -14.10
N GLU A 78 10.72 14.01 -14.80
CA GLU A 78 12.05 14.14 -14.19
C GLU A 78 12.12 15.35 -13.24
N CYS A 79 11.50 16.46 -13.63
CA CYS A 79 11.44 17.67 -12.80
C CYS A 79 10.68 17.40 -11.49
N PHE A 80 9.51 16.77 -11.56
CA PHE A 80 8.69 16.48 -10.38
C PHE A 80 9.35 15.43 -9.48
N THR A 81 10.03 14.43 -10.04
CA THR A 81 10.85 13.49 -9.26
C THR A 81 11.94 14.23 -8.47
N LYS A 82 12.67 15.15 -9.11
CA LYS A 82 13.70 15.97 -8.42
C LYS A 82 13.10 16.84 -7.31
N TRP A 83 11.91 17.41 -7.53
CA TRP A 83 11.20 18.15 -6.49
C TRP A 83 10.77 17.24 -5.33
N ALA A 84 10.25 16.05 -5.64
CA ALA A 84 9.83 15.06 -4.66
C ALA A 84 10.99 14.67 -3.73
N GLU A 85 12.14 14.33 -4.30
CA GLU A 85 13.38 14.04 -3.58
C GLU A 85 13.85 15.24 -2.74
N TYR A 86 13.92 16.42 -3.35
CA TYR A 86 14.34 17.65 -2.67
C TYR A 86 13.49 17.97 -1.43
N PHE A 87 12.17 17.84 -1.53
CA PHE A 87 11.27 18.09 -0.41
C PHE A 87 11.36 17.00 0.65
N CYS A 88 11.44 15.71 0.26
CA CYS A 88 11.61 14.61 1.19
C CYS A 88 12.91 14.75 2.02
N ASP A 89 14.03 15.12 1.38
CA ASP A 89 15.32 15.31 2.05
C ASP A 89 15.33 16.48 3.03
N ARG A 90 14.59 17.55 2.70
CA ARG A 90 14.45 18.74 3.57
C ARG A 90 13.40 18.59 4.66
N ALA A 91 12.47 17.65 4.50
CA ALA A 91 11.46 17.35 5.52
C ALA A 91 12.14 16.59 6.68
N GLN A 92 12.73 17.32 7.62
CA GLN A 92 13.42 16.77 8.78
C GLN A 92 12.73 17.20 10.08
N LEU A 93 12.52 16.24 10.98
CA LEU A 93 12.09 16.52 12.34
C LEU A 93 13.30 16.69 13.26
N PRO A 94 13.32 17.73 14.12
CA PRO A 94 14.30 17.84 15.19
C PRO A 94 14.27 16.61 16.12
N PRO A 95 15.41 16.20 16.71
CA PRO A 95 15.48 15.05 17.60
C PRO A 95 14.53 15.10 18.81
N ALA A 96 14.11 16.29 19.25
CA ALA A 96 13.13 16.45 20.32
C ALA A 96 11.79 15.74 20.01
N HIS A 97 11.36 15.70 18.75
CA HIS A 97 10.14 15.01 18.33
C HIS A 97 10.25 13.47 18.38
N LEU A 98 11.47 12.93 18.49
CA LEU A 98 11.68 11.49 18.75
C LEU A 98 11.47 11.15 20.22
N GLN A 99 11.70 12.11 21.13
CA GLN A 99 11.59 11.91 22.58
C GLN A 99 10.13 12.06 23.04
N GLU A 100 9.43 13.07 22.51
CA GLU A 100 8.03 13.35 22.79
C GLU A 100 7.27 13.46 21.46
N PRO A 101 6.73 12.36 20.93
CA PRO A 101 6.05 12.38 19.64
C PRO A 101 4.73 13.14 19.74
N THR A 102 4.65 14.25 19.00
CA THR A 102 3.41 15.00 18.78
C THR A 102 2.58 14.35 17.67
N LEU A 103 1.30 14.74 17.55
CA LEU A 103 0.46 14.25 16.45
C LEU A 103 1.05 14.59 15.08
N GLU A 104 1.67 15.77 14.93
CA GLU A 104 2.38 16.16 13.72
C GLU A 104 3.59 15.27 13.43
N ALA A 105 4.30 14.81 14.45
CA ALA A 105 5.40 13.85 14.28
C ALA A 105 4.87 12.49 13.80
N VAL A 106 3.76 12.01 14.37
CA VAL A 106 3.07 10.79 13.92
C VAL A 106 2.64 10.93 12.45
N HIS A 107 1.99 12.04 12.09
CA HIS A 107 1.60 12.31 10.70
C HIS A 107 2.79 12.42 9.77
N TYR A 108 3.89 13.04 10.19
CA TYR A 108 5.12 13.12 9.39
C TYR A 108 5.67 11.73 9.06
N TYR A 109 5.77 10.82 10.03
CA TYR A 109 6.26 9.46 9.77
C TYR A 109 5.30 8.66 8.88
N LEU A 110 3.99 8.82 9.08
CA LEU A 110 2.98 8.22 8.20
C LEU A 110 3.13 8.74 6.76
N LEU A 111 3.30 10.05 6.56
CA LEU A 111 3.53 10.63 5.23
C LEU A 111 4.83 10.14 4.62
N LYS A 112 5.90 9.99 5.40
CA LYS A 112 7.14 9.37 4.90
C LYS A 112 6.92 7.94 4.44
N ALA A 113 6.15 7.14 5.18
CA ALA A 113 5.79 5.80 4.74
C ALA A 113 5.06 5.83 3.39
N MET A 114 4.07 6.72 3.25
CA MET A 114 3.33 6.90 1.99
C MET A 114 4.24 7.32 0.83
N TYR A 115 5.17 8.27 1.04
CA TYR A 115 6.14 8.67 0.03
C TYR A 115 6.96 7.48 -0.50
N TYR A 116 7.43 6.61 0.40
CA TYR A 116 8.17 5.41 -0.01
C TYR A 116 7.28 4.35 -0.67
N PHE A 117 6.03 4.19 -0.25
CA PHE A 117 5.08 3.30 -0.93
C PHE A 117 4.80 3.76 -2.37
N GLN A 118 4.63 5.07 -2.57
CA GLN A 118 4.48 5.67 -3.90
C GLN A 118 5.72 5.43 -4.79
N GLY A 119 6.91 5.47 -4.20
CA GLY A 119 8.16 5.12 -4.89
C GLY A 119 8.44 3.63 -5.02
N MET A 120 7.49 2.74 -4.70
CA MET A 120 7.65 1.27 -4.63
C MET A 120 8.79 0.78 -3.71
N ARG A 121 9.21 1.62 -2.75
CA ARG A 121 10.26 1.33 -1.76
C ARG A 121 9.64 0.81 -0.47
N TYR A 122 8.90 -0.29 -0.57
CA TYR A 122 8.16 -0.86 0.56
C TYR A 122 9.03 -1.26 1.76
N GLY A 123 10.30 -1.57 1.53
CA GLY A 123 11.27 -1.81 2.60
C GLY A 123 11.50 -0.59 3.48
N ASP A 124 11.65 0.59 2.88
CA ASP A 124 11.77 1.87 3.59
C ASP A 124 10.44 2.29 4.20
N GLY A 125 9.34 2.11 3.45
CA GLY A 125 8.00 2.41 3.94
C GLY A 125 7.63 1.59 5.18
N TYR A 126 8.04 0.32 5.26
CA TYR A 126 7.89 -0.52 6.46
C TYR A 126 8.58 0.09 7.70
N ILE A 127 9.79 0.64 7.54
CA ILE A 127 10.50 1.27 8.65
C ILE A 127 9.76 2.53 9.11
N TYR A 128 9.29 3.35 8.18
CA TYR A 128 8.59 4.59 8.50
C TYR A 128 7.18 4.39 9.07
N ILE A 129 6.44 3.39 8.60
CA ILE A 129 5.15 3.06 9.23
C ILE A 129 5.37 2.50 10.64
N GLY A 130 6.46 1.76 10.88
CA GLY A 130 6.88 1.36 12.23
C GLY A 130 7.22 2.54 13.13
N TYR A 131 7.87 3.59 12.62
CA TYR A 131 8.06 4.84 13.38
C TYR A 131 6.73 5.52 13.70
N ALA A 132 5.80 5.58 12.75
CA ALA A 132 4.46 6.16 12.97
C ALA A 132 3.69 5.38 14.05
N ALA A 133 3.72 4.05 13.98
CA ALA A 133 3.08 3.15 14.94
C ALA A 133 3.65 3.26 16.35
N ARG A 134 4.98 3.23 16.48
CA ARG A 134 5.63 3.39 17.78
C ARG A 134 5.41 4.78 18.36
N SER A 135 5.35 5.81 17.52
CA SER A 135 4.99 7.17 17.94
C SER A 135 3.54 7.24 18.42
N ALA A 136 2.59 6.63 17.68
CA ALA A 136 1.19 6.54 18.07
C ALA A 136 0.98 5.78 19.40
N HIS A 137 1.75 4.71 19.63
CA HIS A 137 1.80 4.03 20.91
C HIS A 137 2.30 4.95 22.03
N SER A 138 3.44 5.61 21.84
CA SER A 138 4.00 6.53 22.82
C SER A 138 3.07 7.71 23.15
N SER A 139 2.32 8.23 22.17
CA SER A 139 1.31 9.28 22.39
C SER A 139 0.00 8.75 22.99
N GLY A 140 -0.16 7.45 23.18
CA GLY A 140 -1.34 6.84 23.79
C GLY A 140 -2.60 6.80 22.92
N ILE A 141 -2.54 7.21 21.65
CA ILE A 141 -3.72 7.34 20.77
C ILE A 141 -4.33 6.00 20.34
N HIS A 142 -3.67 4.89 20.68
CA HIS A 142 -4.19 3.53 20.58
C HIS A 142 -5.19 3.20 21.69
N THR A 143 -5.36 4.09 22.67
CA THR A 143 -6.20 3.85 23.84
C THR A 143 -7.48 4.66 23.88
N SER A 144 -8.53 4.09 24.48
CA SER A 144 -9.79 4.80 24.73
C SER A 144 -9.57 6.00 25.68
N GLN A 145 -8.64 5.89 26.63
CA GLN A 145 -8.34 6.95 27.59
C GLN A 145 -7.91 8.27 26.90
N VAL A 146 -7.10 8.17 25.84
CA VAL A 146 -6.62 9.36 25.10
C VAL A 146 -7.60 9.79 24.02
N THR A 147 -8.37 8.86 23.46
CA THR A 147 -9.25 9.10 22.32
C THR A 147 -10.72 9.24 22.69
N ALA A 148 -11.08 9.28 23.97
CA ALA A 148 -12.46 9.38 24.43
C ALA A 148 -13.13 10.69 23.98
N GLY A 149 -14.41 10.59 23.58
CA GLY A 149 -15.24 11.74 23.21
C GLY A 149 -15.57 11.82 21.72
N SER A 150 -16.62 12.57 21.39
CA SER A 150 -17.19 12.63 20.03
C SER A 150 -16.72 13.82 19.20
N ASN A 151 -15.86 14.69 19.74
CA ASN A 151 -15.40 15.88 19.02
C ASN A 151 -14.44 15.53 17.86
N ALA A 152 -14.31 16.46 16.90
CA ALA A 152 -13.50 16.26 15.70
C ALA A 152 -12.01 15.99 15.98
N GLY A 153 -11.47 16.56 17.05
CA GLY A 153 -10.08 16.33 17.48
C GLY A 153 -9.86 14.88 17.90
N MET A 154 -10.72 14.35 18.77
CA MET A 154 -10.66 12.94 19.21
C MET A 154 -10.90 12.00 18.04
N ASN A 155 -11.83 12.35 17.15
CA ASN A 155 -12.06 11.57 15.93
C ASN A 155 -10.83 11.54 15.01
N ARG A 156 -10.08 12.66 14.91
CA ARG A 156 -8.82 12.71 14.15
C ARG A 156 -7.73 11.83 14.77
N LEU A 157 -7.67 11.71 16.10
CA LEU A 157 -6.76 10.77 16.76
C LEU A 157 -7.12 9.32 16.41
N ARG A 158 -8.40 8.95 16.48
CA ARG A 158 -8.90 7.62 16.05
C ARG A 158 -8.60 7.35 14.57
N LEU A 159 -8.87 8.31 13.69
CA LEU A 159 -8.55 8.21 12.26
C LEU A 159 -7.06 7.98 12.02
N THR A 160 -6.20 8.71 12.74
CA THR A 160 -4.76 8.57 12.65
C THR A 160 -4.32 7.18 13.07
N PHE A 161 -4.75 6.73 14.24
CA PHE A 161 -4.37 5.43 14.78
C PHE A 161 -4.85 4.29 13.86
N TRP A 162 -6.12 4.27 13.48
CA TRP A 162 -6.67 3.20 12.65
C TRP A 162 -6.12 3.21 11.22
N SER A 163 -5.77 4.37 10.64
CA SER A 163 -5.06 4.41 9.35
C SER A 163 -3.67 3.78 9.45
N ILE A 164 -2.92 4.06 10.54
CA ILE A 164 -1.61 3.45 10.78
C ILE A 164 -1.75 1.95 11.01
N PHE A 165 -2.73 1.54 11.82
CA PHE A 165 -2.99 0.14 12.14
C PHE A 165 -3.21 -0.69 10.87
N SER A 166 -4.15 -0.29 10.01
CA SER A 166 -4.45 -1.05 8.79
C SER A 166 -3.25 -1.10 7.84
N LEU A 167 -2.58 0.03 7.61
CA LEU A 167 -1.43 0.10 6.72
C LEU A 167 -0.25 -0.73 7.22
N GLU A 168 0.05 -0.68 8.51
CA GLU A 168 1.13 -1.49 9.08
C GLU A 168 0.81 -2.98 9.01
N LYS A 169 -0.42 -3.38 9.35
CA LYS A 169 -0.84 -4.79 9.28
C LYS A 169 -0.75 -5.33 7.87
N LEU A 170 -1.29 -4.59 6.90
CA LEU A 170 -1.20 -4.97 5.50
C LEU A 170 0.27 -5.06 5.04
N ASN A 171 1.09 -4.05 5.39
CA ASN A 171 2.51 -4.03 5.04
C ASN A 171 3.30 -5.19 5.63
N ALA A 172 3.07 -5.51 6.91
CA ALA A 172 3.64 -6.67 7.57
C ALA A 172 3.29 -7.97 6.82
N LEU A 173 2.01 -8.16 6.46
CA LEU A 173 1.54 -9.35 5.76
C LEU A 173 2.20 -9.55 4.39
N PHE A 174 2.17 -8.56 3.50
CA PHE A 174 2.71 -8.78 2.16
C PHE A 174 4.24 -8.78 2.11
N SER A 175 4.92 -8.10 3.05
CA SER A 175 6.38 -8.11 3.12
C SER A 175 6.94 -9.31 3.88
N GLY A 176 6.08 -10.10 4.53
CA GLY A 176 6.48 -11.22 5.39
C GLY A 176 7.23 -10.77 6.65
N ARG A 177 7.01 -9.53 7.10
CA ARG A 177 7.67 -8.92 8.26
C ARG A 177 6.71 -8.89 9.45
N PRO A 178 7.23 -8.90 10.70
CA PRO A 178 6.37 -8.76 11.87
C PRO A 178 5.75 -7.35 11.94
N SER A 179 4.54 -7.26 12.47
CA SER A 179 3.93 -5.99 12.88
C SER A 179 4.33 -5.69 14.34
N SER A 180 4.50 -4.41 14.65
CA SER A 180 4.80 -3.92 16.00
C SER A 180 3.56 -3.66 16.85
N LEU A 181 2.38 -3.56 16.22
CA LEU A 181 1.11 -3.37 16.89
C LEU A 181 0.53 -4.71 17.34
N ILE A 182 -0.03 -4.77 18.53
CA ILE A 182 -0.66 -5.98 19.07
C ILE A 182 -2.14 -5.66 19.28
N GLU A 183 -3.04 -6.38 18.59
CA GLU A 183 -4.49 -6.07 18.62
C GLU A 183 -5.04 -6.05 20.06
N SER A 184 -4.60 -6.98 20.92
CA SER A 184 -5.06 -7.06 22.31
C SER A 184 -4.63 -5.89 23.20
N GLN A 185 -3.74 -5.02 22.73
CA GLN A 185 -3.30 -3.80 23.42
C GLN A 185 -4.03 -2.56 22.93
N VAL A 186 -4.95 -2.70 21.98
CA VAL A 186 -5.69 -1.60 21.36
C VAL A 186 -7.11 -1.56 21.93
N ASP A 187 -7.47 -0.44 22.57
CA ASP A 187 -8.83 -0.18 23.05
C ASP A 187 -9.42 1.14 22.51
N ALA A 188 -8.72 1.85 21.61
CA ALA A 188 -9.28 3.00 20.90
C ALA A 188 -10.56 2.63 20.12
N GLU A 189 -11.59 3.44 20.25
CA GLU A 189 -12.81 3.28 19.46
C GLU A 189 -12.56 3.55 17.97
N TYR A 190 -13.46 3.09 17.12
CA TYR A 190 -13.42 3.42 15.69
C TYR A 190 -13.78 4.89 15.43
N PRO A 191 -13.25 5.49 14.35
CA PRO A 191 -13.66 6.82 13.96
C PRO A 191 -15.14 6.83 13.55
N ILE A 192 -15.85 7.87 13.94
CA ILE A 192 -17.28 8.06 13.67
C ILE A 192 -17.46 9.04 12.52
N ASP A 193 -18.59 8.96 11.83
CA ASP A 193 -18.92 9.97 10.83
C ASP A 193 -19.30 11.29 11.51
N LEU A 194 -18.72 12.39 11.03
CA LEU A 194 -18.92 13.71 11.63
C LEU A 194 -20.11 14.43 10.96
N THR A 195 -20.85 15.20 11.74
CA THR A 195 -21.89 16.09 11.20
C THR A 195 -21.27 17.41 10.78
N VAL A 196 -21.41 17.78 9.51
CA VAL A 196 -20.94 19.07 8.98
C VAL A 196 -22.12 20.00 8.77
N THR A 197 -22.01 21.23 9.28
CA THR A 197 -22.98 22.30 9.00
C THR A 197 -22.60 23.04 7.71
N GLY A 198 -23.51 23.08 6.74
CA GLY A 198 -23.29 23.77 5.46
C GLY A 198 -22.65 22.88 4.39
N GLU A 199 -22.10 23.52 3.35
CA GLU A 199 -21.47 22.82 2.24
C GLU A 199 -20.12 22.22 2.69
N CYS A 200 -19.96 20.90 2.53
CA CYS A 200 -18.71 20.20 2.83
C CYS A 200 -17.83 20.15 1.56
N PRO A 201 -16.68 20.84 1.53
CA PRO A 201 -15.76 20.76 0.40
C PRO A 201 -15.25 19.34 0.18
N VAL A 202 -14.95 18.98 -1.07
CA VAL A 202 -14.55 17.61 -1.46
C VAL A 202 -13.35 17.11 -0.66
N TRP A 203 -12.33 17.95 -0.45
CA TRP A 203 -11.13 17.59 0.32
C TRP A 203 -11.38 17.36 1.83
N LEU A 204 -12.51 17.82 2.36
CA LEU A 204 -12.90 17.58 3.76
C LEU A 204 -13.67 16.27 3.92
N ARG A 205 -14.31 15.76 2.86
CA ARG A 205 -15.19 14.59 2.92
C ARG A 205 -14.52 13.33 3.47
N PRO A 206 -13.25 12.99 3.12
CA PRO A 206 -12.58 11.82 3.69
C PRO A 206 -12.33 11.89 5.21
N LEU A 207 -12.26 13.09 5.81
CA LEU A 207 -12.15 13.26 7.27
C LEU A 207 -13.50 13.12 7.99
N VAL A 208 -14.59 13.28 7.24
CA VAL A 208 -15.95 13.35 7.75
C VAL A 208 -16.66 12.00 7.60
N PHE A 209 -16.49 11.34 6.46
CA PHE A 209 -17.10 10.04 6.15
C PHE A 209 -16.07 8.93 6.31
N ASN A 210 -16.08 8.31 7.48
CA ASN A 210 -15.00 7.48 7.98
C ASN A 210 -15.26 5.97 7.81
N ALA A 211 -16.26 5.60 7.01
CA ALA A 211 -16.60 4.20 6.74
C ALA A 211 -15.44 3.43 6.08
N TYR A 212 -14.64 4.09 5.23
CA TYR A 212 -13.44 3.49 4.65
C TYR A 212 -12.43 3.10 5.73
N THR A 213 -12.06 4.02 6.62
CA THR A 213 -11.10 3.74 7.71
C THR A 213 -11.61 2.64 8.64
N ARG A 214 -12.92 2.62 8.94
CA ARG A 214 -13.53 1.53 9.72
C ARG A 214 -13.39 0.18 9.01
N ALA A 215 -13.74 0.11 7.72
CA ALA A 215 -13.64 -1.12 6.94
C ALA A 215 -12.19 -1.59 6.79
N SER A 216 -11.27 -0.67 6.49
CA SER A 216 -9.83 -0.95 6.39
C SER A 216 -9.28 -1.48 7.71
N ALA A 217 -9.72 -0.92 8.85
CA ALA A 217 -9.32 -1.40 10.18
C ALA A 217 -9.79 -2.83 10.46
N GLU A 218 -11.02 -3.18 10.05
CA GLU A 218 -11.52 -4.56 10.13
C GLU A 218 -10.69 -5.51 9.25
N ILE A 219 -10.33 -5.10 8.03
CA ILE A 219 -9.38 -5.88 7.21
C ILE A 219 -8.04 -6.01 7.93
N GLY A 220 -7.52 -4.95 8.54
CA GLY A 220 -6.29 -4.97 9.32
C GLY A 220 -6.31 -5.99 10.47
N LYS A 221 -7.45 -6.14 11.16
CA LYS A 221 -7.64 -7.17 12.20
C LYS A 221 -7.67 -8.58 11.61
N ILE A 222 -8.33 -8.77 10.47
CA ILE A 222 -8.31 -10.06 9.75
C ILE A 222 -6.88 -10.39 9.32
N VAL A 223 -6.14 -9.41 8.79
CA VAL A 223 -4.74 -9.53 8.41
C VAL A 223 -3.87 -9.95 9.59
N ASP A 224 -4.09 -9.41 10.80
CA ASP A 224 -3.37 -9.84 12.00
C ASP A 224 -3.60 -11.32 12.31
N LYS A 225 -4.85 -11.79 12.21
CA LYS A 225 -5.19 -13.21 12.41
C LYS A 225 -4.56 -14.10 11.32
N VAL A 226 -4.46 -13.60 10.08
CA VAL A 226 -3.81 -14.31 8.96
C VAL A 226 -2.31 -14.41 9.19
N LEU A 227 -1.65 -13.30 9.59
CA LEU A 227 -0.23 -13.28 9.95
C LEU A 227 0.07 -14.34 11.00
N ASN A 228 -0.70 -14.38 12.09
CA ASN A 228 -0.44 -15.29 13.20
C ASN A 228 -0.86 -16.74 12.92
N GLY A 229 -1.85 -16.98 12.06
CA GLY A 229 -2.38 -18.33 11.80
C GLY A 229 -1.83 -19.02 10.56
N ILE A 230 -1.59 -18.29 9.47
CA ILE A 230 -1.10 -18.84 8.19
C ILE A 230 0.41 -18.63 8.04
N TYR A 231 0.93 -17.51 8.54
CA TYR A 231 2.34 -17.14 8.43
C TYR A 231 3.06 -17.01 9.80
N PRO A 232 2.94 -18.01 10.70
CA PRO A 232 3.49 -17.89 12.05
C PRO A 232 5.03 -17.77 12.01
N MET A 233 5.54 -16.76 12.70
CA MET A 233 6.97 -16.61 12.98
C MET A 233 7.34 -17.49 14.19
N GLY A 234 7.45 -18.82 13.98
CA GLY A 234 7.84 -19.76 15.03
C GLY A 234 7.09 -21.09 15.01
N GLU A 235 6.93 -21.73 16.17
CA GLU A 235 6.15 -22.97 16.29
C GLU A 235 4.71 -22.76 15.82
N LYS A 236 4.23 -23.68 14.98
CA LYS A 236 2.86 -23.66 14.46
C LYS A 236 1.88 -23.75 15.62
N GLN A 237 1.23 -22.64 15.95
CA GLN A 237 -0.04 -22.70 16.69
C GLN A 237 -1.06 -23.42 15.81
N SER A 238 -2.06 -24.07 16.41
CA SER A 238 -3.18 -24.65 15.67
C SER A 238 -3.97 -23.53 14.99
N GLY A 239 -3.56 -23.17 13.78
CA GLY A 239 -4.20 -22.14 12.97
C GLY A 239 -5.63 -22.53 12.63
N GLN A 240 -6.46 -21.54 12.35
CA GLN A 240 -7.81 -21.78 11.86
C GLN A 240 -7.75 -22.29 10.40
N PRO A 241 -8.76 -23.03 9.93
CA PRO A 241 -8.85 -23.41 8.52
C PRO A 241 -8.88 -22.19 7.61
N VAL A 242 -8.35 -22.30 6.39
CA VAL A 242 -8.36 -21.22 5.38
C VAL A 242 -9.76 -20.61 5.19
N ALA A 243 -10.81 -21.46 5.16
CA ALA A 243 -12.20 -21.04 5.00
C ALA A 243 -12.69 -20.06 6.10
N TYR A 244 -12.15 -20.15 7.31
CA TYR A 244 -12.48 -19.22 8.39
C TYR A 244 -12.11 -17.77 8.03
N TYR A 245 -10.93 -17.58 7.43
CA TYR A 245 -10.46 -16.25 7.06
C TYR A 245 -11.24 -15.67 5.86
N ASP A 246 -11.61 -16.52 4.90
CA ASP A 246 -12.49 -16.14 3.80
C ASP A 246 -13.86 -15.65 4.32
N GLU A 247 -14.48 -16.41 5.23
CA GLU A 247 -15.77 -16.04 5.82
C GLU A 247 -15.71 -14.69 6.55
N LEU A 248 -14.62 -14.42 7.27
CA LEU A 248 -14.40 -13.12 7.90
C LEU A 248 -14.32 -11.99 6.86
N LEU A 249 -13.54 -12.17 5.79
CA LEU A 249 -13.43 -11.18 4.72
C LEU A 249 -14.78 -10.92 4.05
N GLU A 250 -15.50 -11.96 3.65
CA GLU A 250 -16.79 -11.82 2.96
C GLU A 250 -17.86 -11.20 3.87
N SER A 251 -17.82 -11.48 5.18
CA SER A 251 -18.74 -10.88 6.15
C SER A 251 -18.62 -9.35 6.20
N LEU A 252 -17.39 -8.82 6.03
CA LEU A 252 -17.15 -7.38 6.00
C LEU A 252 -17.81 -6.74 4.77
N VAL A 253 -17.71 -7.38 3.60
CA VAL A 253 -18.24 -6.85 2.33
C VAL A 253 -19.73 -6.56 2.42
N VAL A 254 -20.50 -7.42 3.09
CA VAL A 254 -21.95 -7.28 3.27
C VAL A 254 -22.31 -6.04 4.10
N THR A 255 -21.40 -5.53 4.94
CA THR A 255 -21.63 -4.38 5.81
C THR A 255 -21.24 -3.04 5.17
N LEU A 256 -20.59 -3.06 4.00
CA LEU A 256 -20.06 -1.85 3.38
C LEU A 256 -21.17 -0.93 2.86
N PRO A 257 -21.01 0.39 3.00
CA PRO A 257 -21.92 1.33 2.35
C PRO A 257 -21.77 1.23 0.82
N ARG A 258 -22.86 1.54 0.11
CA ARG A 258 -22.95 1.36 -1.35
C ARG A 258 -21.79 2.00 -2.14
N TYR A 259 -21.30 3.16 -1.72
CA TYR A 259 -20.20 3.86 -2.41
C TYR A 259 -18.83 3.20 -2.23
N LEU A 260 -18.67 2.30 -1.25
CA LEU A 260 -17.47 1.48 -1.04
C LEU A 260 -17.62 0.06 -1.61
N SER A 261 -18.72 -0.25 -2.29
CA SER A 261 -18.93 -1.55 -2.92
C SER A 261 -17.99 -1.73 -4.11
N PHE A 262 -16.85 -2.38 -3.88
CA PHE A 262 -15.80 -2.61 -4.89
C PHE A 262 -16.06 -3.85 -5.76
N GLN A 263 -16.99 -4.72 -5.39
CA GLN A 263 -17.37 -5.91 -6.18
C GLN A 263 -18.41 -5.59 -7.26
N ASP A 264 -19.16 -4.50 -7.11
CA ASP A 264 -20.16 -4.05 -8.08
C ASP A 264 -19.53 -3.06 -9.08
N SER A 265 -19.26 -3.52 -10.31
CA SER A 265 -18.73 -2.68 -11.40
C SER A 265 -19.82 -1.76 -12.00
N GLU A 266 -21.08 -2.19 -11.94
CA GLU A 266 -22.24 -1.45 -12.46
C GLU A 266 -22.77 -0.39 -11.49
N ALA A 267 -22.20 -0.31 -10.28
CA ALA A 267 -22.50 0.75 -9.33
C ALA A 267 -22.36 2.14 -9.98
N PRO A 268 -23.20 3.12 -9.63
CA PRO A 268 -23.07 4.47 -10.15
C PRO A 268 -21.67 5.05 -9.82
N LEU A 269 -21.19 5.95 -10.67
CA LEU A 269 -19.96 6.69 -10.39
C LEU A 269 -20.18 7.59 -9.18
N GLY A 270 -19.37 7.39 -8.14
CA GLY A 270 -19.27 8.25 -6.99
C GLY A 270 -18.38 9.46 -7.24
N GLU A 271 -18.12 10.20 -6.18
CA GLU A 271 -17.14 11.29 -6.21
C GLU A 271 -15.71 10.76 -6.27
N SER A 272 -14.77 11.59 -6.71
CA SER A 272 -13.35 11.21 -6.86
C SER A 272 -12.76 10.56 -5.61
N TRP A 273 -13.02 11.10 -4.43
CA TRP A 273 -12.54 10.55 -3.15
C TRP A 273 -13.17 9.19 -2.82
N GLN A 274 -14.43 8.98 -3.18
CA GLN A 274 -15.14 7.71 -2.97
C GLN A 274 -14.56 6.61 -3.86
N GLU A 275 -14.27 6.94 -5.12
CA GLU A 275 -13.70 5.99 -6.06
C GLU A 275 -12.28 5.56 -5.66
N ILE A 276 -11.49 6.47 -5.07
CA ILE A 276 -10.17 6.13 -4.52
C ILE A 276 -10.32 5.21 -3.30
N GLN A 277 -11.22 5.51 -2.37
CA GLN A 277 -11.46 4.65 -1.20
C GLN A 277 -12.02 3.28 -1.58
N ARG A 278 -12.95 3.22 -2.54
CA ARG A 278 -13.48 1.98 -3.12
C ARG A 278 -12.36 1.14 -3.71
N LEU A 279 -11.48 1.75 -4.50
CA LEU A 279 -10.33 1.07 -5.11
C LEU A 279 -9.41 0.47 -4.03
N TYR A 280 -8.95 1.29 -3.09
CA TYR A 280 -7.99 0.84 -2.08
C TYR A 280 -8.57 -0.20 -1.14
N LEU A 281 -9.84 -0.07 -0.75
CA LEU A 281 -10.51 -1.11 0.04
C LEU A 281 -10.59 -2.45 -0.71
N GLY A 282 -10.89 -2.40 -2.01
CA GLY A 282 -10.90 -3.61 -2.84
C GLY A 282 -9.49 -4.20 -3.02
N ILE A 283 -8.46 -3.37 -3.16
CA ILE A 283 -7.05 -3.82 -3.18
C ILE A 283 -6.70 -4.52 -1.88
N GLU A 284 -6.98 -3.91 -0.73
CA GLU A 284 -6.73 -4.46 0.61
C GLU A 284 -7.42 -5.83 0.76
N PHE A 285 -8.67 -5.93 0.35
CA PHE A 285 -9.46 -7.17 0.38
C PHE A 285 -8.86 -8.26 -0.52
N TYR A 286 -8.70 -8.00 -1.82
CA TYR A 286 -8.25 -9.02 -2.77
C TYR A 286 -6.81 -9.44 -2.52
N LEU A 287 -5.94 -8.52 -2.12
CA LEU A 287 -4.56 -8.84 -1.75
C LEU A 287 -4.51 -9.75 -0.51
N THR A 288 -5.29 -9.42 0.53
CA THR A 288 -5.38 -10.26 1.73
C THR A 288 -5.88 -11.66 1.36
N ARG A 289 -6.89 -11.77 0.51
CA ARG A 289 -7.43 -13.05 0.04
C ARG A 289 -6.40 -13.85 -0.78
N VAL A 290 -5.67 -13.20 -1.68
CA VAL A 290 -4.53 -13.83 -2.39
C VAL A 290 -3.53 -14.40 -1.39
N LEU A 291 -3.16 -13.63 -0.37
CA LEU A 291 -2.17 -14.05 0.63
C LEU A 291 -2.70 -15.16 1.56
N ILE A 292 -4.00 -15.21 1.85
CA ILE A 292 -4.61 -16.35 2.57
C ILE A 292 -4.39 -17.67 1.81
N HIS A 293 -4.54 -17.64 0.48
CA HIS A 293 -4.47 -18.85 -0.36
C HIS A 293 -3.08 -19.14 -0.95
N ARG A 294 -2.14 -18.19 -0.89
CA ARG A 294 -0.80 -18.33 -1.47
C ARG A 294 -0.02 -19.58 -1.02
N PRO A 295 -0.11 -20.07 0.23
CA PRO A 295 0.58 -21.30 0.62
C PRO A 295 0.15 -22.52 -0.21
N ALA A 296 -1.09 -22.57 -0.71
CA ALA A 296 -1.55 -23.63 -1.61
C ALA A 296 -0.85 -23.56 -2.97
N LEU A 297 -0.72 -22.36 -3.56
CA LEU A 297 0.02 -22.15 -4.81
C LEU A 297 1.47 -22.63 -4.67
N ILE A 298 2.14 -22.25 -3.59
CA ILE A 298 3.54 -22.64 -3.33
C ILE A 298 3.64 -24.15 -3.11
N SER A 299 2.71 -24.73 -2.33
CA SER A 299 2.72 -26.17 -2.07
C SER A 299 2.56 -26.99 -3.36
N ALA A 300 1.64 -26.59 -4.24
CA ALA A 300 1.45 -27.25 -5.54
C ALA A 300 2.67 -27.09 -6.45
N ALA A 301 3.25 -25.89 -6.51
CA ALA A 301 4.41 -25.60 -7.35
C ALA A 301 5.68 -26.33 -6.87
N VAL A 302 5.87 -26.49 -5.56
CA VAL A 302 7.10 -27.06 -4.98
C VAL A 302 7.00 -28.57 -4.76
N PHE A 303 5.88 -29.07 -4.23
CA PHE A 303 5.73 -30.46 -3.82
C PHE A 303 4.84 -31.28 -4.75
N GLY A 304 4.24 -30.65 -5.77
CA GLY A 304 3.25 -31.30 -6.63
C GLY A 304 1.95 -31.60 -5.89
N TYR A 305 1.18 -32.54 -6.45
CA TYR A 305 -0.12 -32.93 -5.91
C TYR A 305 0.00 -34.24 -5.14
N ASP A 306 -0.64 -34.30 -3.97
CA ASP A 306 -0.77 -35.55 -3.20
C ASP A 306 -1.64 -36.57 -3.97
N ASP A 307 -1.35 -37.87 -3.78
CA ASP A 307 -2.16 -38.98 -4.30
C ASP A 307 -3.59 -39.00 -3.72
N ASP A 308 -3.84 -38.27 -2.63
CA ASP A 308 -5.17 -38.14 -2.00
C ASP A 308 -6.06 -37.17 -2.80
N PRO A 309 -7.15 -37.65 -3.43
CA PRO A 309 -8.03 -36.84 -4.25
C PRO A 309 -8.69 -35.70 -3.48
N HIS A 310 -8.98 -35.88 -2.18
CA HIS A 310 -9.64 -34.86 -1.37
C HIS A 310 -8.71 -33.68 -1.05
N LYS A 311 -7.45 -33.97 -0.75
CA LYS A 311 -6.43 -32.92 -0.52
C LYS A 311 -6.12 -32.18 -1.80
N THR A 312 -6.00 -32.90 -2.91
CA THR A 312 -5.79 -32.31 -4.24
C THR A 312 -6.96 -31.40 -4.65
N ALA A 313 -8.21 -31.78 -4.40
CA ALA A 313 -9.37 -30.93 -4.67
C ALA A 313 -9.42 -29.66 -3.79
N ALA A 314 -9.08 -29.78 -2.50
CA ALA A 314 -9.02 -28.63 -1.59
C ALA A 314 -7.89 -27.67 -1.97
N LEU A 315 -6.73 -28.20 -2.36
CA LEU A 315 -5.59 -27.44 -2.87
C LEU A 315 -5.97 -26.67 -4.14
N GLN A 316 -6.60 -27.34 -5.10
CA GLN A 316 -7.04 -26.71 -6.35
C GLN A 316 -8.05 -25.59 -6.10
N LYS A 317 -9.03 -25.80 -5.21
CA LYS A 317 -9.99 -24.76 -4.82
C LYS A 317 -9.29 -23.52 -4.26
N SER A 318 -8.26 -23.71 -3.45
CA SER A 318 -7.47 -22.61 -2.90
C SER A 318 -6.69 -21.86 -3.98
N ILE A 319 -6.08 -22.58 -4.93
CA ILE A 319 -5.40 -22.00 -6.11
C ILE A 319 -6.37 -21.18 -6.94
N ASP A 320 -7.54 -21.74 -7.26
CA ASP A 320 -8.58 -21.07 -8.05
C ASP A 320 -9.06 -19.79 -7.36
N THR A 321 -9.19 -19.81 -6.03
CA THR A 321 -9.61 -18.63 -5.25
C THR A 321 -8.53 -17.55 -5.23
N ALA A 322 -7.25 -17.92 -5.13
CA ALA A 322 -6.14 -16.98 -5.27
C ALA A 322 -6.14 -16.32 -6.65
N CYS A 323 -6.29 -17.12 -7.71
CA CYS A 323 -6.27 -16.63 -9.09
C CYS A 323 -7.48 -15.77 -9.43
N SER A 324 -8.69 -16.15 -8.96
CA SER A 324 -9.88 -15.33 -9.12
C SER A 324 -9.74 -13.99 -8.39
N SER A 325 -9.14 -13.99 -7.21
CA SER A 325 -8.91 -12.76 -6.42
C SER A 325 -7.89 -11.85 -7.09
N ALA A 326 -6.78 -12.40 -7.59
CA ALA A 326 -5.79 -11.64 -8.35
C ALA A 326 -6.38 -11.07 -9.66
N THR A 327 -7.24 -11.86 -10.34
CA THR A 327 -7.97 -11.39 -11.53
C THR A 327 -8.89 -10.22 -11.21
N SER A 328 -9.66 -10.32 -10.13
CA SER A 328 -10.55 -9.25 -9.68
C SER A 328 -9.78 -7.99 -9.27
N LEU A 329 -8.60 -8.12 -8.65
CA LEU A 329 -7.73 -6.99 -8.34
C LEU A 329 -7.28 -6.27 -9.60
N VAL A 330 -6.76 -6.99 -10.61
CA VAL A 330 -6.31 -6.39 -11.87
C VAL A 330 -7.46 -5.70 -12.59
N LYS A 331 -8.65 -6.33 -12.64
CA LYS A 331 -9.85 -5.74 -13.23
C LYS A 331 -10.30 -4.48 -12.49
N LEU A 332 -10.29 -4.49 -11.15
CA LEU A 332 -10.67 -3.35 -10.32
C LEU A 332 -9.74 -2.15 -10.58
N VAL A 333 -8.43 -2.38 -10.59
CA VAL A 333 -7.46 -1.33 -10.88
C VAL A 333 -7.61 -0.82 -12.32
N SER A 334 -7.77 -1.72 -13.29
CA SER A 334 -7.98 -1.35 -14.69
C SER A 334 -9.24 -0.51 -14.88
N GLU A 335 -10.35 -0.88 -14.25
CA GLU A 335 -11.59 -0.09 -14.25
C GLU A 335 -11.38 1.30 -13.64
N ALA A 336 -10.65 1.39 -12.53
CA ALA A 336 -10.31 2.66 -11.89
C ALA A 336 -9.47 3.56 -12.82
N CYS A 337 -8.41 3.02 -13.42
CA CYS A 337 -7.54 3.74 -14.34
C CYS A 337 -8.28 4.26 -15.58
N HIS A 338 -9.24 3.49 -16.12
CA HIS A 338 -9.91 3.83 -17.39
C HIS A 338 -11.18 4.66 -17.23
N LYS A 339 -11.97 4.42 -16.18
CA LYS A 339 -13.34 4.94 -16.06
C LYS A 339 -13.58 5.70 -14.75
N ARG A 340 -13.30 5.08 -13.61
CA ARG A 340 -13.80 5.58 -12.30
C ARG A 340 -12.90 6.63 -11.66
N ALA A 341 -11.59 6.43 -11.67
CA ALA A 341 -10.62 7.34 -11.05
C ALA A 341 -9.33 7.44 -11.90
N PRO A 342 -9.36 8.06 -13.10
CA PRO A 342 -8.21 8.08 -14.01
C PRO A 342 -6.94 8.73 -13.43
N GLY A 343 -7.10 9.58 -12.40
CA GLY A 343 -5.98 10.19 -11.69
C GLY A 343 -5.08 9.18 -10.98
N ILE A 344 -5.56 7.96 -10.72
CA ILE A 344 -4.81 6.91 -10.03
C ILE A 344 -3.60 6.40 -10.82
N ILE A 345 -3.55 6.66 -12.13
CA ILE A 345 -2.36 6.35 -12.95
C ILE A 345 -1.10 7.10 -12.45
N GLN A 346 -1.27 8.19 -11.70
CA GLN A 346 -0.16 8.92 -11.08
C GLN A 346 0.26 8.35 -9.72
N ASP A 347 -0.52 7.42 -9.16
CA ASP A 347 -0.24 6.77 -7.88
C ASP A 347 0.66 5.55 -8.12
N GLY A 348 1.94 5.68 -7.79
CA GLY A 348 2.91 4.59 -7.92
C GLY A 348 2.71 3.45 -6.92
N GLY A 349 1.97 3.68 -5.83
CA GLY A 349 1.61 2.63 -4.86
C GLY A 349 0.72 1.55 -5.48
N VAL A 350 -0.15 1.93 -6.42
CA VAL A 350 -1.01 0.98 -7.15
C VAL A 350 -0.23 0.00 -8.01
N ALA A 351 0.93 0.42 -8.54
CA ALA A 351 1.78 -0.43 -9.37
C ALA A 351 2.23 -1.71 -8.65
N PHE A 352 2.57 -1.61 -7.37
CA PHE A 352 2.99 -2.75 -6.56
C PHE A 352 1.90 -3.82 -6.45
N TYR A 353 0.67 -3.41 -6.18
CA TYR A 353 -0.46 -4.33 -6.06
C TYR A 353 -0.79 -5.00 -7.40
N LEU A 354 -0.71 -4.25 -8.50
CA LEU A 354 -0.85 -4.80 -9.86
C LEU A 354 0.22 -5.84 -10.15
N ILE A 355 1.49 -5.55 -9.87
CA ILE A 355 2.59 -6.49 -10.09
C ILE A 355 2.40 -7.75 -9.24
N SER A 356 2.02 -7.61 -7.97
CA SER A 356 1.77 -8.75 -7.09
C SER A 356 0.64 -9.66 -7.62
N ALA A 357 -0.45 -9.07 -8.11
CA ALA A 357 -1.56 -9.82 -8.71
C ALA A 357 -1.14 -10.49 -10.02
N CYS A 358 -0.46 -9.78 -10.93
CA CYS A 358 0.04 -10.34 -12.18
C CYS A 358 1.01 -11.51 -11.95
N VAL A 359 1.94 -11.38 -11.00
CA VAL A 359 2.86 -12.47 -10.64
C VAL A 359 2.11 -13.67 -10.08
N THR A 360 1.09 -13.45 -9.24
CA THR A 360 0.23 -14.53 -8.71
C THR A 360 -0.46 -15.30 -9.83
N LEU A 361 -0.99 -14.59 -10.83
CA LEU A 361 -1.62 -15.19 -12.00
C LEU A 361 -0.63 -15.98 -12.87
N LEU A 362 0.60 -15.50 -13.02
CA LEU A 362 1.61 -16.19 -13.81
C LEU A 362 2.08 -17.50 -13.16
N TYR A 363 2.02 -17.63 -11.83
CA TYR A 363 2.29 -18.92 -11.16
C TYR A 363 1.28 -20.01 -11.55
N ASP A 364 0.00 -19.66 -11.76
CA ASP A 364 -1.03 -20.61 -12.22
C ASP A 364 -0.72 -21.13 -13.63
N VAL A 365 -0.20 -20.27 -14.50
CA VAL A 365 0.16 -20.63 -15.88
C VAL A 365 1.41 -21.53 -15.94
N LEU A 366 2.28 -21.47 -14.93
CA LEU A 366 3.46 -22.33 -14.85
C LEU A 366 3.13 -23.77 -14.44
N ASP A 367 1.92 -24.07 -13.93
CA ASP A 367 1.50 -25.45 -13.64
C ASP A 367 1.26 -26.21 -14.97
N PRO A 368 1.97 -27.33 -15.23
CA PRO A 368 1.78 -28.13 -16.45
C PRO A 368 0.35 -28.66 -16.63
N LYS A 369 -0.46 -28.69 -15.57
CA LYS A 369 -1.86 -29.12 -15.61
C LYS A 369 -2.83 -28.02 -16.04
N THR A 370 -2.35 -26.78 -16.20
CA THR A 370 -3.21 -25.65 -16.56
C THR A 370 -3.71 -25.79 -17.99
N LEU A 371 -5.04 -25.74 -18.14
CA LEU A 371 -5.69 -25.86 -19.45
C LEU A 371 -5.34 -24.66 -20.35
N PRO A 372 -5.12 -24.85 -21.66
CA PRO A 372 -4.78 -23.77 -22.59
C PRO A 372 -5.76 -22.58 -22.58
N ASP A 373 -7.06 -22.85 -22.46
CA ASP A 373 -8.10 -21.81 -22.41
C ASP A 373 -7.99 -20.95 -21.13
N ARG A 374 -7.66 -21.58 -20.01
CA ARG A 374 -7.42 -20.90 -18.73
C ARG A 374 -6.15 -20.06 -18.77
N ALA A 375 -5.09 -20.59 -19.37
CA ALA A 375 -3.85 -19.84 -19.60
C ALA A 375 -4.11 -18.60 -20.47
N LYS A 376 -4.87 -18.75 -21.58
CA LYS A 376 -5.25 -17.63 -22.45
C LYS A 376 -6.03 -16.54 -21.70
N ALA A 377 -7.08 -16.90 -20.97
CA ALA A 377 -7.86 -15.95 -20.18
C ALA A 377 -6.99 -15.23 -19.13
N THR A 378 -6.02 -15.93 -18.54
CA THR A 378 -5.08 -15.36 -17.58
C THR A 378 -4.16 -14.34 -18.25
N PHE A 379 -3.62 -14.64 -19.43
CA PHE A 379 -2.78 -13.70 -20.18
C PHE A 379 -3.53 -12.43 -20.58
N GLU A 380 -4.80 -12.51 -20.99
CA GLU A 380 -5.63 -11.32 -21.31
C GLU A 380 -5.76 -10.39 -20.09
N VAL A 381 -5.94 -10.97 -18.90
CA VAL A 381 -6.00 -10.18 -17.65
C VAL A 381 -4.65 -9.54 -17.33
N VAL A 382 -3.56 -10.31 -17.41
CA VAL A 382 -2.20 -9.80 -17.15
C VAL A 382 -1.84 -8.69 -18.13
N GLU A 383 -2.22 -8.81 -19.40
CA GLU A 383 -2.02 -7.77 -20.41
C GLU A 383 -2.74 -6.47 -20.03
N SER A 384 -3.98 -6.54 -19.54
CA SER A 384 -4.69 -5.36 -19.03
C SER A 384 -3.95 -4.71 -17.85
N GLY A 385 -3.36 -5.52 -16.97
CA GLY A 385 -2.52 -5.04 -15.87
C GLY A 385 -1.25 -4.32 -16.37
N ILE A 386 -0.54 -4.90 -17.35
CA ILE A 386 0.65 -4.31 -17.96
C ILE A 386 0.31 -3.00 -18.67
N GLN A 387 -0.80 -2.93 -19.40
CA GLN A 387 -1.27 -1.69 -20.04
C GLN A 387 -1.54 -0.58 -19.02
N CYS A 388 -1.97 -0.92 -17.80
CA CYS A 388 -2.09 0.06 -16.72
C CYS A 388 -0.72 0.54 -16.25
N LEU A 389 0.22 -0.40 -16.02
CA LEU A 389 1.60 -0.09 -15.61
C LEU A 389 2.32 0.78 -16.64
N ASP A 390 2.11 0.56 -17.94
CA ASP A 390 2.72 1.33 -19.04
C ASP A 390 2.30 2.80 -19.05
N LYS A 391 1.13 3.12 -18.49
CA LYS A 391 0.63 4.49 -18.39
C LYS A 391 1.17 5.21 -17.16
N MET A 392 1.73 4.50 -16.19
CA MET A 392 2.23 5.07 -14.94
C MET A 392 3.60 5.71 -15.17
N ALA A 393 3.71 7.03 -14.97
CA ALA A 393 4.88 7.80 -15.36
C ALA A 393 5.97 7.93 -14.27
N HIS A 394 5.62 7.69 -13.00
CA HIS A 394 6.48 7.95 -11.84
C HIS A 394 7.04 6.68 -11.15
N VAL A 395 7.05 5.55 -11.85
CA VAL A 395 7.46 4.28 -11.26
C VAL A 395 8.96 4.33 -10.97
N GLY A 396 9.33 4.23 -9.68
CA GLY A 396 10.69 3.87 -9.23
C GLY A 396 11.16 2.58 -9.91
N PRO A 397 12.44 2.20 -9.77
CA PRO A 397 13.18 1.48 -10.82
C PRO A 397 12.34 0.35 -11.40
N THR A 398 12.20 0.40 -12.72
CA THR A 398 11.79 -0.57 -13.76
C THR A 398 11.75 -2.07 -13.43
N THR A 399 12.20 -2.52 -12.27
CA THR A 399 12.23 -3.88 -11.73
C THR A 399 10.87 -4.58 -11.76
N GLY A 400 9.76 -3.92 -11.42
CA GLY A 400 8.46 -4.59 -11.35
C GLY A 400 7.83 -4.94 -12.70
N LYS A 401 7.90 -4.00 -13.67
CA LYS A 401 7.51 -4.23 -15.06
C LYS A 401 8.48 -5.18 -15.74
N ALA A 402 9.78 -4.98 -15.58
CA ALA A 402 10.80 -5.88 -16.13
C ALA A 402 10.59 -7.31 -15.59
N LEU A 403 10.38 -7.48 -14.29
CA LEU A 403 10.11 -8.77 -13.66
C LEU A 403 8.82 -9.42 -14.18
N SER A 404 7.72 -8.66 -14.31
CA SER A 404 6.47 -9.21 -14.86
C SER A 404 6.62 -9.63 -16.33
N LEU A 405 7.37 -8.86 -17.13
CA LEU A 405 7.69 -9.18 -18.51
C LEU A 405 8.66 -10.37 -18.62
N GLU A 406 9.67 -10.46 -17.75
CA GLU A 406 10.59 -11.60 -17.68
C GLU A 406 9.88 -12.88 -17.23
N ILE A 407 9.00 -12.81 -16.22
CA ILE A 407 8.18 -13.95 -15.80
C ILE A 407 7.21 -14.35 -16.92
N MET A 408 6.65 -13.39 -17.66
CA MET A 408 5.83 -13.68 -18.83
C MET A 408 6.63 -14.36 -19.95
N LYS A 409 7.88 -13.95 -20.19
CA LYS A 409 8.80 -14.62 -21.13
C LYS A 409 9.14 -16.04 -20.67
N VAL A 410 9.37 -16.24 -19.37
CA VAL A 410 9.66 -17.56 -18.78
C VAL A 410 8.43 -18.47 -18.85
N ALA A 411 7.24 -17.96 -18.52
CA ALA A 411 5.98 -18.69 -18.66
C ALA A 411 5.69 -19.07 -20.11
N LYS A 412 5.97 -18.16 -21.06
CA LYS A 412 5.91 -18.44 -22.49
C LYS A 412 6.93 -19.52 -22.89
N GLY A 413 8.17 -19.42 -22.42
CA GLY A 413 9.23 -20.39 -22.68
C GLY A 413 8.90 -21.78 -22.15
N ALA A 414 8.29 -21.88 -20.96
CA ALA A 414 7.83 -23.13 -20.35
C ALA A 414 6.66 -23.76 -21.10
N LEU A 415 5.70 -22.95 -21.56
CA LEU A 415 4.59 -23.41 -22.40
C LEU A 415 5.06 -23.88 -23.79
N CYS A 416 6.07 -23.23 -24.37
CA CYS A 416 6.64 -23.61 -25.66
C CYS A 416 7.62 -24.80 -25.60
N SER A 417 8.22 -25.09 -24.44
CA SER A 417 9.16 -26.21 -24.26
C SER A 417 8.49 -27.51 -23.77
N GLY A 418 7.29 -27.41 -23.16
CA GLY A 418 6.49 -28.57 -22.76
C GLY A 418 5.78 -29.31 -23.92
N SER A 419 5.96 -28.86 -25.17
CA SER A 419 5.25 -29.37 -26.35
C SER A 419 6.12 -30.26 -27.26
N GLU A 420 6.89 -31.20 -26.71
CA GLU A 420 7.51 -32.25 -27.56
C GLU A 420 6.56 -33.41 -27.88
N ASP A 421 5.34 -33.44 -27.34
CA ASP A 421 4.30 -34.35 -27.81
C ASP A 421 2.96 -33.63 -27.92
N VAL A 422 2.31 -33.74 -29.07
CA VAL A 422 1.09 -33.03 -29.51
C VAL A 422 1.32 -31.60 -30.08
N GLY A 423 1.91 -31.53 -31.26
CA GLY A 423 1.38 -30.73 -32.39
C GLY A 423 0.97 -29.27 -32.21
N LEU A 424 1.61 -28.50 -31.31
CA LEU A 424 1.30 -27.08 -31.06
C LEU A 424 2.43 -26.12 -31.48
N GLY A 425 3.23 -26.52 -32.47
CA GLY A 425 4.29 -25.67 -33.05
C GLY A 425 3.81 -24.63 -34.07
N GLY A 426 2.50 -24.51 -34.30
CA GLY A 426 1.92 -23.59 -35.27
C GLY A 426 1.03 -22.56 -34.61
N ASP A 427 1.40 -21.30 -34.78
CA ASP A 427 0.47 -20.18 -34.96
C ASP A 427 0.06 -19.30 -33.75
N PHE A 428 0.90 -19.19 -32.71
CA PHE A 428 0.73 -18.11 -31.71
C PHE A 428 1.43 -16.80 -32.09
N THR A 429 2.40 -16.86 -33.00
CA THR A 429 3.17 -15.71 -33.51
C THR A 429 2.39 -14.87 -34.52
N GLU A 430 1.37 -15.42 -35.19
CA GLU A 430 0.48 -14.64 -36.06
C GLU A 430 -0.65 -13.94 -35.28
N ILE A 431 -1.04 -14.49 -34.12
CA ILE A 431 -2.13 -13.95 -33.28
C ILE A 431 -1.73 -12.66 -32.58
N PHE A 432 -0.43 -12.48 -32.27
CA PHE A 432 0.07 -11.32 -31.51
C PHE A 432 1.33 -10.72 -32.16
N PRO A 433 1.19 -9.88 -33.20
CA PRO A 433 2.30 -9.36 -34.00
C PRO A 433 3.33 -8.51 -33.23
N TRP A 434 2.94 -7.93 -32.09
CA TRP A 434 3.79 -7.08 -31.24
C TRP A 434 4.87 -7.85 -30.46
N LEU A 435 4.84 -9.18 -30.49
CA LEU A 435 5.88 -10.03 -29.92
C LEU A 435 7.24 -9.96 -30.66
N ASN A 436 7.28 -9.43 -31.88
CA ASN A 436 8.49 -9.34 -32.70
C ASN A 436 9.30 -8.05 -32.48
N ASP A 437 8.72 -7.02 -31.86
CA ASP A 437 9.31 -5.67 -31.78
C ASP A 437 10.16 -5.42 -30.52
N ILE A 438 10.40 -6.44 -29.69
CA ILE A 438 11.21 -6.31 -28.46
C ILE A 438 12.69 -6.56 -28.78
N THR A 439 13.37 -5.55 -29.32
CA THR A 439 14.84 -5.51 -29.37
C THR A 439 15.40 -4.87 -28.10
N PHE A 440 16.32 -5.58 -27.43
CA PHE A 440 17.04 -5.09 -26.25
C PHE A 440 18.07 -4.02 -26.65
N GLU A 441 17.93 -2.78 -26.15
CA GLU A 441 19.10 -1.94 -25.87
C GLU A 441 19.53 -2.18 -24.43
N ARG A 442 20.78 -2.65 -24.27
CA ARG A 442 21.46 -2.94 -23.00
C ARG A 442 21.41 -1.71 -22.10
N ILE A 443 20.73 -1.84 -20.96
CA ILE A 443 20.87 -0.89 -19.85
C ILE A 443 21.97 -1.45 -18.95
N ASP A 444 23.17 -0.88 -19.08
CA ASP A 444 24.30 -1.13 -18.18
C ASP A 444 23.96 -0.58 -16.78
N LEU A 445 23.61 -1.46 -15.84
CA LEU A 445 23.60 -1.16 -14.41
C LEU A 445 24.65 -2.03 -13.73
N TYR A 446 25.61 -1.35 -13.11
CA TYR A 446 26.78 -1.88 -12.44
C TYR A 446 26.47 -3.05 -11.48
N GLN A 447 27.37 -4.04 -11.52
CA GLN A 447 27.49 -5.26 -10.71
C GLN A 447 26.83 -6.54 -11.27
N GLU A 448 27.17 -6.92 -12.51
CA GLU A 448 26.87 -8.25 -13.10
C GLU A 448 27.88 -9.36 -12.70
N ASP A 449 29.05 -9.04 -12.18
CA ASP A 449 30.14 -10.03 -12.00
C ASP A 449 29.98 -10.97 -10.80
N GLN A 450 29.05 -10.73 -9.87
CA GLN A 450 28.77 -11.68 -8.77
C GLN A 450 27.60 -12.63 -9.06
N MET A 451 26.71 -12.29 -9.98
CA MET A 451 25.55 -13.13 -10.30
C MET A 451 25.87 -14.17 -11.39
N HIS A 452 26.74 -13.82 -12.35
CA HIS A 452 27.19 -14.75 -13.39
C HIS A 452 28.04 -15.90 -12.85
N SER A 453 28.85 -15.66 -11.80
CA SER A 453 29.58 -16.74 -11.12
C SER A 453 28.68 -17.68 -10.31
N MET A 454 27.48 -17.25 -9.90
CA MET A 454 26.53 -18.10 -9.16
C MET A 454 25.70 -18.98 -10.10
N LEU A 455 25.37 -18.48 -11.30
CA LEU A 455 24.55 -19.20 -12.29
C LEU A 455 25.28 -20.38 -12.95
N GLU A 456 26.61 -20.32 -13.11
CA GLU A 456 27.37 -21.45 -13.69
C GLU A 456 27.61 -22.62 -12.71
N SER A 457 27.23 -22.49 -11.43
CA SER A 457 27.51 -23.49 -10.39
C SER A 457 26.35 -24.45 -10.03
N GLY A 458 25.20 -24.35 -10.70
CA GLY A 458 24.11 -25.35 -10.55
C GLY A 458 23.41 -25.37 -9.18
N VAL A 459 23.29 -24.21 -8.52
CA VAL A 459 22.69 -24.08 -7.17
C VAL A 459 21.24 -23.61 -7.27
N ILE A 460 20.34 -24.46 -7.76
CA ILE A 460 18.91 -24.40 -7.39
C ILE A 460 18.65 -25.61 -6.48
N SER A 461 19.26 -25.60 -5.30
CA SER A 461 19.03 -26.66 -4.32
C SER A 461 18.63 -26.18 -2.94
N ASN A 462 18.82 -24.92 -2.52
CA ASN A 462 18.39 -24.49 -1.18
C ASN A 462 17.85 -23.06 -1.16
N LEU A 463 16.55 -22.91 -1.44
CA LEU A 463 15.79 -21.71 -1.07
C LEU A 463 15.57 -21.61 0.46
N SER A 464 15.83 -22.68 1.20
CA SER A 464 15.72 -22.77 2.67
C SER A 464 16.82 -22.03 3.42
N ASP A 465 18.04 -21.97 2.86
CA ASP A 465 19.21 -21.46 3.59
C ASP A 465 19.20 -19.92 3.65
N TRP A 466 18.67 -19.26 2.61
CA TRP A 466 18.48 -17.81 2.58
C TRP A 466 17.48 -17.30 3.64
N LEU A 467 16.46 -18.10 3.96
CA LEU A 467 15.50 -17.76 5.03
C LEU A 467 16.15 -17.87 6.42
N SER A 468 17.15 -18.74 6.59
CA SER A 468 17.82 -18.99 7.88
C SER A 468 18.86 -17.93 8.27
N GLU A 469 19.55 -17.30 7.31
CA GLU A 469 20.57 -16.27 7.60
C GLU A 469 19.97 -14.92 8.04
N SER A 470 18.68 -14.69 7.80
CA SER A 470 17.96 -13.47 8.20
C SER A 470 17.70 -13.34 9.71
N GLN A 471 17.92 -14.41 10.50
CA GLN A 471 17.53 -14.48 11.92
C GLN A 471 18.65 -14.16 12.95
N SER A 472 19.90 -13.93 12.55
CA SER A 472 21.04 -14.03 13.50
C SER A 472 21.65 -12.72 14.04
N ASN A 473 21.13 -11.53 13.73
CA ASN A 473 21.80 -10.27 14.14
C ASN A 473 20.91 -9.28 14.90
N ILE A 474 20.52 -9.56 16.15
CA ILE A 474 20.09 -8.51 17.11
C ILE A 474 20.51 -8.88 18.55
N GLN A 475 21.42 -8.09 19.14
CA GLN A 475 21.75 -8.10 20.57
C GLN A 475 20.87 -7.08 21.33
N PRO A 476 20.37 -7.38 22.55
CA PRO A 476 19.45 -6.51 23.28
C PRO A 476 20.19 -5.49 24.19
N PHE A 477 19.75 -4.22 24.16
CA PHE A 477 20.17 -3.18 25.11
C PHE A 477 19.05 -2.90 26.12
N ASN A 478 19.40 -2.91 27.41
CA ASN A 478 18.49 -2.78 28.55
C ASN A 478 18.32 -1.34 29.07
N SER A 479 17.06 -1.02 29.39
CA SER A 479 16.51 -0.24 30.52
C SER A 479 17.03 1.17 30.84
N ILE A 480 16.15 2.19 30.79
CA ILE A 480 16.14 3.33 31.72
C ILE A 480 14.68 3.72 32.10
N GLN A 481 14.53 4.08 33.38
CA GLN A 481 13.33 4.29 34.19
C GLN A 481 12.59 5.62 33.95
N SER A 482 11.30 5.62 34.31
CA SER A 482 10.32 6.70 34.22
C SER A 482 10.30 7.66 35.42
N THR A 483 10.06 8.94 35.17
CA THR A 483 9.38 9.94 36.03
C THR A 483 8.91 11.05 35.07
N GLY A 484 7.65 11.47 34.90
CA GLY A 484 6.49 11.54 35.79
C GLY A 484 6.30 12.99 36.25
N ASP A 485 5.46 13.79 35.56
CA ASP A 485 4.28 14.46 36.15
C ASP A 485 3.49 15.26 35.06
N PRO A 486 2.14 15.21 35.03
CA PRO A 486 1.30 15.78 33.99
C PRO A 486 0.60 17.06 34.48
N ASN A 487 0.67 18.13 33.72
CA ASN A 487 -0.39 19.15 33.63
C ASN A 487 -0.03 20.18 32.56
N ILE A 488 -1.05 20.86 32.06
CA ILE A 488 -1.03 21.98 31.11
C ILE A 488 -1.40 21.56 29.67
N TRP A 489 -2.67 21.20 29.47
CA TRP A 489 -3.36 21.37 28.20
C TRP A 489 -4.77 21.90 28.48
N GLY A 490 -4.95 23.18 28.23
CA GLY A 490 -6.24 23.86 28.32
C GLY A 490 -6.12 25.18 27.61
N ASN A 491 -6.53 25.20 26.33
CA ASN A 491 -7.39 26.20 25.70
C ASN A 491 -7.30 26.13 24.17
N GLU A 492 -8.42 26.49 23.54
CA GLU A 492 -8.61 26.76 22.09
C GLU A 492 -9.14 25.61 21.22
N LEU A 493 -10.37 25.16 21.53
CA LEU A 493 -11.34 24.61 20.56
C LEU A 493 -12.63 25.45 20.47
N ASP A 494 -12.64 26.66 21.04
CA ASP A 494 -13.83 27.52 21.13
C ASP A 494 -14.13 28.34 19.85
N GLU A 495 -13.33 28.23 18.80
CA GLU A 495 -13.52 29.03 17.58
C GLU A 495 -14.40 28.38 16.49
N ILE A 496 -14.95 27.16 16.69
CA ILE A 496 -15.70 26.45 15.62
C ILE A 496 -17.18 26.16 15.99
N GLY A 497 -17.73 26.78 17.04
CA GLY A 497 -19.18 26.80 17.26
C GLY A 497 -19.87 25.43 17.33
N LEU A 498 -19.20 24.40 17.86
CA LEU A 498 -19.82 23.12 18.19
C LEU A 498 -20.44 23.20 19.60
N PRO A 499 -21.68 22.73 19.82
CA PRO A 499 -22.32 22.79 21.12
C PRO A 499 -21.58 21.89 22.12
N SER A 500 -21.19 22.48 23.25
CA SER A 500 -20.59 21.80 24.39
C SER A 500 -21.67 21.10 25.21
N THR A 501 -21.70 19.78 25.18
CA THR A 501 -22.33 19.00 26.26
C THR A 501 -21.52 17.72 26.52
N PHE A 502 -20.80 17.79 27.65
CA PHE A 502 -20.21 16.76 28.52
C PHE A 502 -19.32 15.66 27.93
#